data_AF-A0A535RF71-F1
#
_entry.id   AF-A0A535RF71-F1
#
_cell.length_a   1.000
_cell.length_b   1.000
_cell.length_c   1.000
_cell.angle_alpha   90.00
_cell.angle_beta   90.00
_cell.angle_gamma   90.00
#
_symmetry.space_group_name_H-M   'P 1'
#
loop_
_entity.id
_entity.type
_entity.pdbx_description
1 polymer ?
#
loop_
_entity_poly.entity_id
_entity_poly.type
_entity_poly.pdbx_seq_one_letter_code
_entity_poly.pdbx_strand_id
1 'polypeptide(L)'
;MYSPDGRWWWNGAQWVPVPPAAAYRTRYEETPWTRKLQVAILALQAVGIATGAVIAPMALNAAFSGTVFNSPAFQNDPQAAQTFRNFMAVGIGFGVVLALVFLVVLVIGVIKLWRWIYWYLMISYFLAVLSIPSNLAYVFGNGPIRLPAWILLIQLPLTAAELGLAILMAVAVRRYGTWARRKIVEPIPS
;
A
#
# COMPACT_ATOMS: atom_id res chain seq x y z
N MET A 1 22.62 -26.44 17.44
CA MET A 1 21.81 -25.43 16.69
C MET A 1 22.68 -24.21 16.46
N TYR A 2 22.76 -23.67 15.24
CA TYR A 2 23.56 -22.48 14.96
C TYR A 2 22.82 -21.20 15.35
N SER A 3 23.56 -20.21 15.84
CA SER A 3 23.05 -18.86 16.05
C SER A 3 22.69 -18.18 14.72
N PRO A 4 21.76 -17.20 14.70
CA PRO A 4 21.33 -16.54 13.46
C PRO A 4 22.45 -15.85 12.66
N ASP A 5 23.51 -15.46 13.36
CA ASP A 5 24.72 -14.85 12.81
C ASP A 5 25.77 -15.89 12.35
N GLY A 6 25.52 -17.19 12.54
CA GLY A 6 26.38 -18.28 12.08
C GLY A 6 27.73 -18.39 12.80
N ARG A 7 27.96 -17.58 13.84
CA ARG A 7 29.22 -17.52 14.59
C ARG A 7 29.27 -18.42 15.80
N TRP A 8 28.13 -18.86 16.30
CA TRP A 8 28.02 -19.67 17.51
C TRP A 8 27.22 -20.93 17.22
N TRP A 9 27.65 -22.02 17.84
CA TRP A 9 26.97 -23.31 17.81
C TRP A 9 26.59 -23.69 19.24
N TRP A 10 25.33 -24.08 19.44
CA TRP A 10 24.87 -24.64 20.70
C TRP A 10 25.21 -26.12 20.76
N ASN A 11 26.03 -26.50 21.74
CA ASN A 11 26.44 -27.89 21.96
C ASN A 11 25.52 -28.68 22.92
N GLY A 12 24.44 -28.09 23.41
CA GLY A 12 23.54 -28.68 24.40
C GLY A 12 23.69 -28.10 25.81
N ALA A 13 24.84 -27.49 26.14
CA ALA A 13 25.12 -26.90 27.44
C ALA A 13 25.58 -25.43 27.37
N GLN A 14 26.31 -25.05 26.32
CA GLN A 14 26.84 -23.70 26.13
C GLN A 14 26.97 -23.33 24.65
N TRP A 15 27.07 -22.02 24.39
CA TRP A 15 27.42 -21.48 23.07
C TRP A 15 28.92 -21.58 22.87
N VAL A 16 29.34 -22.35 21.87
CA VAL A 16 30.75 -22.52 21.50
C VAL A 16 30.98 -21.77 20.17
N PRO A 17 32.08 -21.02 20.02
CA PRO A 17 32.37 -20.32 18.77
C PRO A 17 32.61 -21.32 17.64
N VAL A 18 32.05 -21.02 16.46
CA VAL A 18 32.23 -21.82 15.25
C VAL A 18 33.59 -21.49 14.65
N PRO A 19 34.43 -22.48 14.29
CA PRO A 19 35.69 -22.23 13.62
C PRO A 19 35.50 -21.32 12.39
N PRO A 20 36.39 -20.35 12.10
CA PRO A 20 36.22 -19.40 10.99
C PRO A 20 35.93 -20.08 9.65
N ALA A 21 36.58 -21.23 9.39
CA ALA A 21 36.38 -22.04 8.18
C ALA A 21 34.96 -22.63 8.04
N ALA A 22 34.21 -22.76 9.15
CA ALA A 22 32.84 -23.25 9.18
C ALA A 22 31.81 -22.15 9.49
N ALA A 23 32.27 -20.95 9.84
CA ALA A 23 31.41 -19.82 10.12
C ALA A 23 30.90 -19.20 8.82
N TYR A 24 29.63 -18.80 8.80
CA TYR A 24 28.99 -18.23 7.62
C TYR A 24 28.33 -16.90 7.94
N ARG A 25 28.34 -15.98 6.97
CA ARG A 25 27.62 -14.71 7.02
C ARG A 25 26.45 -14.75 6.06
N THR A 26 25.25 -14.42 6.56
CA THR A 26 24.10 -14.18 5.68
C THR A 26 24.14 -12.74 5.17
N ARG A 27 24.19 -12.57 3.85
CA ARG A 27 24.06 -11.28 3.17
C ARG A 27 22.83 -11.28 2.28
N TYR A 28 22.14 -10.14 2.21
CA TYR A 28 20.99 -9.94 1.34
C TYR A 28 21.35 -8.99 0.22
N GLU A 29 21.44 -9.50 -1.00
CA GLU A 29 21.76 -8.71 -2.18
C GLU A 29 20.50 -8.29 -2.94
N GLU A 30 20.55 -7.08 -3.49
CA GLU A 30 19.51 -6.54 -4.36
C GLU A 30 19.63 -7.16 -5.74
N THR A 31 18.53 -7.64 -6.29
CA THR A 31 18.49 -8.17 -7.65
C THR A 31 18.02 -7.07 -8.62
N PRO A 32 18.28 -7.18 -9.94
CA PRO A 32 17.72 -6.25 -10.92
C PRO A 32 16.19 -6.15 -10.88
N TRP A 33 15.51 -7.18 -10.34
CA TRP A 33 14.07 -7.19 -10.13
C TRP A 33 13.62 -6.23 -9.03
N THR A 34 14.43 -6.03 -7.98
CA THR A 34 14.13 -5.13 -6.86
C THR A 34 13.88 -3.71 -7.35
N ARG A 35 14.76 -3.17 -8.20
CA ARG A 35 14.63 -1.80 -8.73
C ARG A 35 13.43 -1.66 -9.66
N LYS A 36 13.18 -2.65 -10.52
CA LYS A 36 12.00 -2.67 -11.41
C LYS A 36 10.71 -2.69 -10.61
N LEU A 37 10.64 -3.49 -9.54
CA LEU A 37 9.50 -3.58 -8.64
C LEU A 37 9.26 -2.25 -7.92
N GLN A 38 10.30 -1.61 -7.37
CA GLN A 38 10.19 -0.31 -6.70
C GLN A 38 9.64 0.76 -7.64
N VAL A 39 10.17 0.87 -8.87
CA VAL A 39 9.69 1.86 -9.85
C VAL A 39 8.25 1.57 -10.25
N ALA A 40 7.89 0.31 -10.48
CA ALA A 40 6.51 -0.06 -10.82
C ALA A 40 5.52 0.31 -9.70
N ILE A 41 5.86 0.00 -8.45
CA ILE A 41 5.05 0.35 -7.28
C ILE A 41 4.92 1.86 -7.15
N LEU A 42 6.03 2.60 -7.21
CA LEU A 42 6.02 4.06 -7.08
C LEU A 42 5.24 4.73 -8.22
N ALA A 43 5.39 4.25 -9.45
CA ALA A 43 4.64 4.76 -10.60
C ALA A 43 3.14 4.50 -10.45
N LEU A 44 2.75 3.27 -10.10
CA LEU A 44 1.35 2.93 -9.89
C LEU A 44 0.75 3.75 -8.75
N GLN A 45 1.50 3.94 -7.66
CA GLN A 45 1.04 4.72 -6.53
C GLN A 45 0.90 6.20 -6.88
N ALA A 46 1.84 6.76 -7.65
CA ALA A 46 1.73 8.13 -8.16
C ALA A 46 0.47 8.33 -9.02
N VAL A 47 0.15 7.37 -9.90
CA VAL A 47 -1.08 7.40 -10.70
C VAL A 47 -2.32 7.30 -9.80
N GLY A 48 -2.32 6.39 -8.82
CA GLY A 48 -3.42 6.25 -7.87
C GLY A 48 -3.67 7.53 -7.06
N ILE A 49 -2.61 8.21 -6.64
CA ILE A 49 -2.70 9.50 -5.92
C ILE A 49 -3.23 10.60 -6.83
N ALA A 50 -2.68 10.74 -8.03
CA ALA A 50 -3.13 11.75 -8.98
C ALA A 50 -4.61 11.57 -9.32
N THR A 51 -5.02 10.32 -9.55
CA THR A 51 -6.41 9.97 -9.82
C THR A 51 -7.29 10.23 -8.60
N GLY A 52 -6.85 9.82 -7.40
CA GLY A 52 -7.56 10.07 -6.14
C GLY A 52 -7.71 11.56 -5.82
N ALA A 53 -6.70 12.38 -6.11
CA ALA A 53 -6.75 13.83 -5.91
C ALA A 53 -7.79 14.52 -6.80
N VAL A 54 -8.09 13.95 -7.96
CA VAL A 54 -9.15 14.45 -8.86
C VAL A 54 -10.52 13.91 -8.45
N ILE A 55 -10.63 12.60 -8.17
CA ILE A 55 -11.92 11.97 -7.88
C ILE A 55 -12.43 12.32 -6.49
N ALA A 56 -11.56 12.35 -5.47
CA ALA A 56 -11.99 12.49 -4.08
C ALA A 56 -12.78 13.80 -3.84
N PRO A 57 -12.34 14.99 -4.30
CA PRO A 57 -13.14 16.21 -4.16
C PRO A 57 -14.49 16.11 -4.88
N MET A 58 -14.54 15.48 -6.06
CA MET A 58 -15.78 15.32 -6.84
C MET A 58 -16.78 14.40 -6.12
N ALA A 59 -16.31 13.24 -5.65
CA ALA A 59 -17.13 12.26 -4.94
C ALA A 59 -17.63 12.83 -3.60
N LEU A 60 -16.74 13.52 -2.89
CA LEU A 60 -17.05 14.17 -1.64
C LEU A 60 -18.10 15.28 -1.82
N ASN A 61 -17.93 16.14 -2.82
CA ASN A 61 -18.90 17.18 -3.13
C ASN A 61 -20.27 16.58 -3.48
N ALA A 62 -20.30 15.56 -4.35
CA ALA A 62 -21.54 14.88 -4.74
C ALA A 62 -22.26 14.23 -3.55
N ALA A 63 -21.52 13.57 -2.65
CA ALA A 63 -22.07 12.96 -1.45
C ALA A 63 -22.67 14.00 -0.49
N PHE A 64 -21.99 15.13 -0.31
CA PHE A 64 -22.45 16.19 0.58
C PHE A 64 -23.64 16.96 0.02
N SER A 65 -23.58 17.37 -1.25
CA SER A 65 -24.64 18.16 -1.87
C SER A 65 -25.90 17.35 -2.15
N GLY A 66 -25.77 16.05 -2.44
CA GLY A 66 -26.89 15.19 -2.81
C GLY A 66 -27.60 14.55 -1.61
N THR A 67 -26.83 14.13 -0.60
CA THR A 67 -27.33 13.16 0.39
C THR A 67 -27.36 13.73 1.81
N VAL A 68 -26.29 14.43 2.23
CA VAL A 68 -26.15 14.87 3.63
C VAL A 68 -26.86 16.20 3.86
N PHE A 69 -26.55 17.24 3.08
CA PHE A 69 -27.11 18.58 3.27
C PHE A 69 -28.54 18.76 2.76
N ASN A 70 -29.08 17.78 2.03
CA ASN A 70 -30.49 17.75 1.63
C ASN A 70 -31.40 17.09 2.68
N SER A 71 -30.87 16.65 3.82
CA SER A 71 -31.70 16.08 4.88
C SER A 71 -32.48 17.18 5.63
N PRO A 72 -33.71 16.89 6.10
CA PRO A 72 -34.53 17.86 6.82
C PRO A 72 -33.82 18.47 8.05
N ALA A 73 -32.91 17.73 8.67
CA ALA A 73 -32.13 18.17 9.82
C ALA A 73 -31.24 19.39 9.53
N PHE A 74 -30.63 19.47 8.34
CA PHE A 74 -29.76 20.58 7.96
C PHE A 74 -30.48 21.68 7.17
N GLN A 75 -31.70 21.42 6.69
CA GLN A 75 -32.54 22.43 6.03
C GLN A 75 -33.21 23.36 7.04
N ASN A 76 -33.60 22.84 8.20
CA ASN A 76 -34.29 23.61 9.23
C ASN A 76 -33.36 24.43 10.14
N ASP A 77 -32.07 24.06 10.22
CA ASP A 77 -31.07 24.76 11.04
C ASP A 77 -29.81 25.09 10.21
N PRO A 78 -29.70 26.33 9.70
CA PRO A 78 -28.54 26.80 8.95
C PRO A 78 -27.25 26.83 9.78
N GLN A 79 -27.34 27.02 11.10
CA GLN A 79 -26.18 27.11 11.98
C GLN A 79 -25.60 25.71 12.26
N ALA A 80 -26.47 24.72 12.45
CA ALA A 80 -26.06 23.31 12.52
C ALA A 80 -25.37 22.86 11.23
N ALA A 81 -25.89 23.26 10.06
CA ALA A 81 -25.29 22.93 8.76
C ALA A 81 -23.89 23.54 8.60
N GLN A 82 -23.68 24.79 9.01
CA GLN A 82 -22.36 25.44 8.97
C GLN A 82 -21.37 24.81 9.93
N THR A 83 -21.80 24.51 11.16
CA THR A 83 -20.94 23.85 12.17
C THR A 83 -20.49 22.48 11.69
N PHE A 84 -21.41 21.70 11.11
CA PHE A 84 -21.11 20.40 10.52
C PHE A 84 -20.14 20.50 9.34
N ARG A 85 -20.33 21.48 8.44
CA ARG A 85 -19.38 21.74 7.33
C ARG A 85 -17.97 22.03 7.84
N ASN A 86 -17.85 22.88 8.86
CA ASN A 86 -16.55 23.23 9.44
C ASN A 86 -15.88 22.03 10.10
N PHE A 87 -16.62 21.24 10.88
CA PHE A 87 -16.09 20.02 11.49
C PHE A 87 -15.62 19.00 10.45
N MET A 88 -16.41 18.77 9.41
CA MET A 88 -16.04 17.86 8.33
C MET A 88 -14.83 18.39 7.54
N ALA A 89 -14.80 19.69 7.24
CA ALA A 89 -13.67 20.30 6.53
C ALA A 89 -12.36 20.17 7.33
N VAL A 90 -12.39 20.38 8.65
CA VAL A 90 -11.24 20.16 9.53
C VAL A 90 -10.86 18.68 9.56
N GLY A 91 -11.83 17.78 9.69
CA GLY A 91 -11.60 16.33 9.69
C GLY A 91 -10.98 15.83 8.39
N ILE A 92 -11.45 16.33 7.24
CA ILE A 92 -10.90 16.03 5.91
C ILE A 92 -9.49 16.62 5.77
N GLY A 93 -9.28 17.88 6.19
CA GLY A 93 -7.97 18.51 6.17
C GLY A 93 -6.94 17.70 6.98
N PHE A 94 -7.32 17.27 8.18
CA PHE A 94 -6.49 16.39 9.00
C PHE A 94 -6.24 15.03 8.33
N GLY A 95 -7.27 14.42 7.75
CA GLY A 95 -7.16 13.17 7.00
C GLY A 95 -6.23 13.26 5.80
N VAL A 96 -6.26 14.39 5.06
CA VAL A 96 -5.36 14.66 3.94
C VAL A 96 -3.92 14.77 4.43
N VAL A 97 -3.67 15.51 5.52
CA VAL A 97 -2.32 15.62 6.10
C VAL A 97 -1.80 14.25 6.53
N LEU A 98 -2.60 13.45 7.22
CA LEU A 98 -2.23 12.08 7.60
C LEU A 98 -1.95 11.20 6.39
N ALA A 99 -2.77 11.29 5.34
CA ALA A 99 -2.57 10.55 4.10
C ALA A 99 -1.24 10.94 3.42
N LEU A 100 -0.90 12.23 3.40
CA LEU A 100 0.37 12.72 2.86
C LEU A 100 1.58 12.23 3.69
N VAL A 101 1.49 12.26 5.02
CA VAL A 101 2.54 11.73 5.90
C VAL A 101 2.72 10.23 5.67
N PHE A 102 1.60 9.49 5.61
CA PHE A 102 1.62 8.05 5.35
C PHE A 102 2.23 7.73 3.97
N LEU A 103 1.97 8.58 2.97
CA LEU A 103 2.59 8.47 1.65
C LEU A 103 4.10 8.63 1.68
N VAL A 104 4.60 9.61 2.42
CA VAL A 104 6.05 9.81 2.59
C VAL A 104 6.67 8.57 3.23
N VAL A 105 6.03 8.01 4.25
CA VAL A 105 6.48 6.76 4.90
C VAL A 105 6.49 5.59 3.92
N LEU A 106 5.46 5.47 3.07
CA LEU A 106 5.41 4.45 2.02
C LEU A 106 6.58 4.61 1.03
N VAL A 107 6.81 5.81 0.50
CA VAL A 107 7.92 6.08 -0.43
C VAL A 107 9.26 5.73 0.22
N ILE A 108 9.48 6.20 1.46
CA ILE A 108 10.71 5.91 2.21
C ILE A 108 10.88 4.41 2.40
N GLY A 109 9.87 3.68 2.85
CA GLY A 109 10.02 2.26 3.12
C GLY A 109 10.02 1.39 1.86
N VAL A 110 9.50 1.85 0.72
CA VAL A 110 9.74 1.24 -0.60
C VAL A 110 11.22 1.38 -0.97
N ILE A 111 11.80 2.58 -0.83
CA ILE A 111 13.22 2.83 -1.13
C ILE A 111 14.14 2.05 -0.17
N LYS A 112 13.81 2.04 1.13
CA LYS A 112 14.55 1.33 2.18
C LYS A 112 14.24 -0.17 2.27
N LEU A 113 13.38 -0.70 1.40
CA LEU A 113 13.03 -2.13 1.32
C LEU A 113 12.51 -2.70 2.65
N TRP A 114 11.64 -1.95 3.34
CA TRP A 114 11.05 -2.37 4.61
C TRP A 114 10.14 -3.57 4.42
N ARG A 115 10.40 -4.67 5.15
CA ARG A 115 9.67 -5.94 5.01
C ARG A 115 8.18 -5.79 5.30
N TRP A 116 7.80 -4.95 6.24
CA TRP A 116 6.39 -4.72 6.57
C TRP A 116 5.66 -3.94 5.46
N ILE A 117 6.33 -2.97 4.81
CA ILE A 117 5.74 -2.23 3.69
C ILE A 117 5.45 -3.16 2.52
N TYR A 118 6.33 -4.12 2.27
CA TYR A 118 6.09 -5.14 1.24
C TYR A 118 4.78 -5.89 1.45
N TRP A 119 4.57 -6.40 2.67
CA TRP A 119 3.37 -7.14 3.01
C TRP A 119 2.14 -6.24 3.03
N TYR A 120 2.27 -5.02 3.55
CA TYR A 120 1.21 -4.01 3.53
C TYR A 120 0.74 -3.75 2.09
N LEU A 121 1.65 -3.44 1.17
CA LEU A 121 1.34 -3.17 -0.24
C LEU A 121 0.73 -4.38 -0.95
N MET A 122 1.28 -5.57 -0.70
CA MET A 122 0.75 -6.79 -1.29
C MET A 122 -0.70 -7.03 -0.84
N ILE A 123 -0.96 -6.93 0.47
CA ILE A 123 -2.31 -7.11 1.03
C ILE A 123 -3.24 -6.00 0.54
N SER A 124 -2.81 -4.74 0.51
CA SER A 124 -3.65 -3.63 0.05
C SER A 124 -4.05 -3.80 -1.41
N TYR A 125 -3.14 -4.24 -2.28
CA TYR A 125 -3.45 -4.50 -3.68
C TYR A 125 -4.37 -5.72 -3.87
N PHE A 126 -4.25 -6.76 -3.03
CA PHE A 126 -5.23 -7.84 -3.01
C PHE A 126 -6.61 -7.38 -2.51
N LEU A 127 -6.66 -6.49 -1.51
CA LEU A 127 -7.92 -5.93 -1.01
C LEU A 127 -8.56 -4.97 -2.03
N ALA A 128 -7.77 -4.30 -2.87
CA ALA A 128 -8.29 -3.45 -3.93
C ALA A 128 -9.21 -4.21 -4.91
N VAL A 129 -9.03 -5.53 -5.05
CA VAL A 129 -9.91 -6.42 -5.84
C VAL A 129 -11.34 -6.41 -5.32
N LEU A 130 -11.54 -6.23 -4.01
CA LEU A 130 -12.87 -6.15 -3.40
C LEU A 130 -13.63 -4.89 -3.83
N SER A 131 -12.94 -3.90 -4.44
CA SER A 131 -13.60 -2.73 -5.03
C SER A 131 -14.24 -3.06 -6.40
N ILE A 132 -13.83 -4.12 -7.09
CA ILE A 132 -14.33 -4.47 -8.42
C ILE A 132 -15.85 -4.68 -8.44
N PRO A 133 -16.47 -5.45 -7.52
CA PRO A 133 -17.93 -5.58 -7.48
C PRO A 133 -18.64 -4.24 -7.29
N SER A 134 -18.09 -3.34 -6.46
CA SER A 134 -18.68 -2.01 -6.24
C SER A 134 -18.61 -1.15 -7.50
N ASN A 135 -17.49 -1.21 -8.23
CA ASN A 135 -17.29 -0.49 -9.49
C ASN A 135 -18.19 -1.06 -10.60
N LEU A 136 -18.39 -2.38 -10.65
CA LEU A 136 -19.31 -3.01 -11.61
C LEU A 136 -20.78 -2.70 -11.29
N ALA A 137 -21.19 -2.76 -10.03
CA ALA A 137 -22.54 -2.38 -9.60
C ALA A 137 -22.84 -0.90 -9.93
N TYR A 138 -21.81 -0.06 -9.91
CA TYR A 138 -21.92 1.32 -10.34
C TYR A 138 -22.10 1.47 -11.87
N VAL A 139 -21.37 0.69 -12.67
CA VAL A 139 -21.48 0.68 -14.15
C VAL A 139 -22.85 0.17 -14.61
N PHE A 140 -23.36 -0.90 -13.99
CA PHE A 140 -24.56 -1.62 -14.43
C PHE A 140 -25.82 -1.30 -13.63
N GLY A 141 -25.71 -0.56 -12.52
CA GLY A 141 -26.81 -0.27 -11.60
C GLY A 141 -26.99 1.21 -11.31
N ASN A 142 -28.03 1.55 -10.56
CA ASN A 142 -28.30 2.91 -10.07
C ASN A 142 -27.52 3.13 -8.77
N GLY A 143 -26.22 3.46 -8.88
CA GLY A 143 -25.39 3.77 -7.72
C GLY A 143 -25.94 4.95 -6.90
N PRO A 144 -25.70 4.99 -5.57
CA PRO A 144 -26.22 6.04 -4.69
C PRO A 144 -25.60 7.43 -4.94
N ILE A 145 -24.44 7.47 -5.61
CA ILE A 145 -23.74 8.70 -6.01
C ILE A 145 -23.62 8.66 -7.53
N ARG A 146 -23.87 9.77 -8.23
CA ARG A 146 -23.72 9.85 -9.70
C ARG A 146 -22.43 10.58 -10.08
N LEU A 147 -21.31 9.92 -9.93
CA LEU A 147 -20.04 10.21 -10.59
C LEU A 147 -20.11 10.06 -12.14
N PRO A 148 -19.41 10.92 -12.89
CA PRO A 148 -19.27 10.78 -14.34
C PRO A 148 -18.69 9.44 -14.79
N ALA A 149 -19.23 8.86 -15.87
CA ALA A 149 -18.83 7.55 -16.38
C ALA A 149 -17.35 7.42 -16.76
N TRP A 150 -16.68 8.53 -17.14
CA TRP A 150 -15.26 8.53 -17.48
C TRP A 150 -14.35 8.13 -16.31
N ILE A 151 -14.81 8.34 -15.06
CA ILE A 151 -14.06 7.92 -13.87
C ILE A 151 -13.88 6.40 -13.85
N LEU A 152 -14.89 5.65 -14.27
CA LEU A 152 -14.86 4.19 -14.31
C LEU A 152 -13.87 3.68 -15.37
N LEU A 153 -13.72 4.41 -16.48
CA LEU A 153 -12.74 4.10 -17.53
C LEU A 153 -11.30 4.21 -17.03
N ILE A 154 -11.04 5.00 -16.00
CA ILE A 154 -9.70 5.14 -15.39
C ILE A 154 -9.54 4.16 -14.22
N GLN A 155 -10.57 3.96 -13.42
CA GLN A 155 -10.50 3.17 -12.20
C GLN A 155 -10.40 1.65 -12.47
N LEU A 156 -11.09 1.14 -13.49
CA LEU A 156 -11.02 -0.28 -13.87
C LEU A 156 -9.61 -0.70 -14.33
N PRO A 157 -8.92 -0.01 -15.26
CA PRO A 157 -7.56 -0.39 -15.62
C PRO A 157 -6.57 -0.17 -14.47
N LEU A 158 -6.78 0.83 -13.61
CA LEU A 158 -5.94 1.05 -12.44
C LEU A 158 -6.03 -0.12 -11.44
N THR A 159 -7.25 -0.55 -11.07
CA THR A 159 -7.46 -1.71 -10.19
C THR A 159 -6.95 -3.02 -10.81
N ALA A 160 -7.07 -3.17 -12.13
CA ALA A 160 -6.48 -4.30 -12.83
C ALA A 160 -4.94 -4.28 -12.77
N ALA A 161 -4.32 -3.09 -12.89
CA ALA A 161 -2.87 -2.92 -12.76
C ALA A 161 -2.40 -3.20 -11.32
N GLU A 162 -3.15 -2.78 -10.30
CA GLU A 162 -2.88 -3.11 -8.89
C GLU A 162 -2.88 -4.62 -8.65
N LEU A 163 -3.89 -5.34 -9.19
CA LEU A 163 -3.93 -6.79 -9.12
C LEU A 163 -2.77 -7.44 -9.86
N GLY A 164 -2.43 -6.97 -11.07
CA GLY A 164 -1.27 -7.46 -11.82
C GLY A 164 0.03 -7.31 -11.03
N LEU A 165 0.20 -6.16 -10.35
CA LEU A 165 1.36 -5.89 -9.51
C LEU A 165 1.36 -6.75 -8.24
N ALA A 166 0.20 -6.99 -7.62
CA ALA A 166 0.06 -7.91 -6.49
C ALA A 166 0.50 -9.34 -6.87
N ILE A 167 0.11 -9.82 -8.06
CA ILE A 167 0.52 -11.13 -8.57
C ILE A 167 2.04 -11.16 -8.80
N LEU A 168 2.62 -10.12 -9.42
CA LEU A 168 4.07 -10.02 -9.62
C LEU A 168 4.84 -10.01 -8.30
N MET A 169 4.32 -9.33 -7.27
CA MET A 169 4.87 -9.38 -5.92
C MET A 169 4.76 -10.80 -5.34
N ALA A 170 3.62 -11.47 -5.46
CA ALA A 170 3.47 -12.85 -5.00
C ALA A 170 4.46 -13.81 -5.70
N VAL A 171 4.71 -13.63 -7.00
CA VAL A 171 5.73 -14.39 -7.74
C VAL A 171 7.14 -14.05 -7.25
N ALA A 172 7.44 -12.77 -7.03
CA ALA A 172 8.74 -12.31 -6.54
C ALA A 172 9.07 -12.88 -5.15
N VAL A 173 8.09 -12.94 -4.25
CA VAL A 173 8.29 -13.50 -2.90
C VAL A 173 8.64 -14.98 -2.95
N ARG A 174 8.03 -15.74 -3.87
CA ARG A 174 8.30 -17.18 -4.03
C ARG A 174 9.65 -17.46 -4.66
N ARG A 175 10.11 -16.62 -5.61
CA ARG A 175 11.38 -16.84 -6.33
C ARG A 175 12.60 -16.33 -5.58
N TYR A 176 12.51 -15.14 -4.98
CA TYR A 176 13.67 -14.42 -4.46
C TYR A 176 13.50 -13.98 -3.00
N GLY A 177 12.29 -14.09 -2.42
CA GLY A 177 11.98 -13.59 -1.08
C GLY A 177 11.44 -12.15 -1.10
N THR A 178 11.21 -11.58 0.09
CA THR A 178 10.67 -10.22 0.24
C THR A 178 11.54 -9.20 -0.49
N TRP A 179 10.93 -8.29 -1.26
CA TRP A 179 11.63 -7.30 -2.08
C TRP A 179 12.58 -7.87 -3.15
N ALA A 180 12.44 -9.15 -3.49
CA ALA A 180 13.34 -9.87 -4.39
C ALA A 180 14.82 -9.83 -3.96
N ARG A 181 15.09 -9.84 -2.65
CA ARG A 181 16.45 -9.89 -2.11
C ARG A 181 16.92 -11.33 -1.97
N ARG A 182 17.92 -11.71 -2.77
CA ARG A 182 18.50 -13.06 -2.70
C ARG A 182 19.30 -13.20 -1.40
N LYS A 183 19.02 -14.27 -0.65
CA LYS A 183 19.82 -14.67 0.51
C LYS A 183 21.09 -15.36 0.00
N ILE A 184 22.25 -14.81 0.33
CA ILE A 184 23.56 -15.40 0.04
C ILE A 184 24.20 -15.77 1.38
N VAL A 185 24.75 -16.97 1.45
CA VAL A 185 25.47 -17.49 2.61
C VAL A 185 26.93 -17.61 2.18
N GLU A 186 27.77 -16.71 2.68
CA GLU A 186 29.20 -16.68 2.36
C GLU A 186 30.00 -17.20 3.56
N PRO A 187 31.01 -18.07 3.35
CA PRO A 187 31.95 -18.43 4.41
C PRO A 187 32.74 -17.20 4.85
N ILE A 188 33.03 -17.10 6.15
CA ILE A 188 33.81 -15.98 6.68
C ILE A 188 35.26 -16.16 6.22
N PRO A 189 35.88 -15.18 5.54
CA PRO A 189 37.29 -15.26 5.16
C PRO A 189 38.16 -15.39 6.43
N SER A 190 39.07 -16.35 6.41
CA SER A 190 40.02 -16.69 7.49
C SER A 190 41.01 -15.57 7.76
#